data_AF-A0A2S6MZH4-F1
#
_entry.id   AF-A0A2S6MZH4-F1
#
_cell.length_a   1.000
_cell.length_b   1.000
_cell.length_c   1.000
_cell.angle_alpha   90.00
_cell.angle_beta   90.00
_cell.angle_gamma   90.00
#
_symmetry.space_group_name_H-M   'P 1'
#
loop_
_entity.id
_entity.type
_entity.pdbx_description
1 polymer ?
#
loop_
_entity_poly.entity_id
_entity_poly.type
_entity_poly.pdbx_seq_one_letter_code
_entity_poly.pdbx_strand_id
1 'polypeptide(L)'
;MSGTTLSLASADGAGLSRLLPIQGRPAELARFSIVQITPDMAPSLLAKKRPASKRNAAAVAAYAQAMRNGEWVLNGMPIILSRNDVLLDGLQRLYACIDARTPFVTVLAENVPDDTLHTIDQQRRRSFTGVLETRGIPRPAAVAGLLSKLIRYEDGTLTRGTSTPPWSRMERALEANRTEIDTAVKFSFDHPARLLAESIRTPLSFMGLQVDRTAIRRFLDAIAHPERFDALEPGVMVRRRLVEGRSDRAVRPHATALFAICIKALNDTISGKRSDAYTWTLPTNSTRNPEPFPELVGYTGLRDTVKSNARHETEARLVRDAEAALQDPTVCAMTIETITPEVAEDYLAFNRGNRNIVQSHVAAMARDIGNGQWMFNAQPICFSRCGRLLNGQHRLSAVLEAGQPIEVVVMRGLPEEAFETYDKQAKKAPVVDEMFDDFGDKALVSATAVILWRRELKPVGQPNARPTATEVRDVISSHPELMRLRGFARKMVRYGRSSAMVYAAYRVLRDDPARGQVFLDRLETAANLPAGHVILRLRDRLIDLRKADQNTQIDEILAAWAKFRKNPGIPV
;
A
#
# COMPACT_ATOMS: atom_id res chain seq x y z
N MET A 1 -9.92 39.83 52.86
CA MET A 1 -10.90 38.86 52.35
C MET A 1 -10.92 39.02 50.84
N SER A 2 -9.90 38.61 50.09
CA SER A 2 -9.34 37.25 49.90
C SER A 2 -10.31 36.36 49.12
N GLY A 3 -10.12 36.30 47.80
CA GLY A 3 -10.77 35.39 46.86
C GLY A 3 -9.81 35.14 45.70
N THR A 4 -9.00 34.11 45.86
CA THR A 4 -7.74 33.81 45.17
C THR A 4 -7.94 33.33 43.74
N THR A 5 -7.38 34.04 42.77
CA THR A 5 -7.08 33.56 41.41
C THR A 5 -5.95 32.53 41.45
N LEU A 6 -6.24 31.28 41.12
CA LEU A 6 -5.24 30.23 40.95
C LEU A 6 -4.53 30.38 39.59
N SER A 7 -3.39 31.05 39.66
CA SER A 7 -2.29 30.98 38.70
C SER A 7 -1.66 29.58 38.75
N LEU A 8 -1.74 28.80 37.67
CA LEU A 8 -0.89 27.62 37.50
C LEU A 8 0.42 28.06 36.84
N ALA A 9 1.40 28.32 37.70
CA ALA A 9 2.79 28.49 37.32
C ALA A 9 3.43 27.13 36.98
N SER A 10 4.17 27.15 35.88
CA SER A 10 5.35 26.34 35.50
C SER A 10 5.79 25.23 36.45
N ALA A 11 5.74 24.00 35.94
CA ALA A 11 6.67 22.93 36.32
C ALA A 11 7.53 22.59 35.09
N ASP A 12 8.73 23.16 35.05
CA ASP A 12 9.78 22.79 34.10
C ASP A 12 10.35 21.40 34.44
N GLY A 13 10.63 20.59 33.41
CA GLY A 13 11.46 19.40 33.59
C GLY A 13 11.30 18.22 32.63
N ALA A 14 11.06 18.41 31.33
CA ALA A 14 11.45 17.47 30.26
C ALA A 14 11.22 18.11 28.88
N GLY A 15 12.31 18.57 28.25
CA GLY A 15 12.43 19.17 26.91
C GLY A 15 11.20 19.15 26.00
N LEU A 16 10.35 20.17 26.12
CA LEU A 16 9.48 20.59 25.03
C LEU A 16 10.36 21.11 23.90
N SER A 17 10.52 20.31 22.84
CA SER A 17 10.96 20.79 21.53
C SER A 17 10.20 22.08 21.18
N ARG A 18 10.94 23.16 20.92
CA ARG A 18 10.43 24.52 20.71
C ARG A 18 9.22 24.51 19.76
N LEU A 19 8.04 24.80 20.30
CA LEU A 19 6.85 25.13 19.52
C LEU A 19 7.08 26.48 18.86
N LEU A 20 7.51 26.49 17.61
CA LEU A 20 7.59 27.72 16.82
C LEU A 20 6.32 27.83 15.97
N PRO A 21 5.41 28.77 16.27
CA PRO A 21 4.29 29.06 15.39
C PRO A 21 4.83 29.56 14.05
N ILE A 22 4.29 29.05 12.95
CA ILE A 22 4.43 29.70 11.64
C ILE A 22 3.88 31.12 11.84
N GLN A 23 4.75 32.14 11.73
CA GLN A 23 4.42 33.52 12.12
C GLN A 23 3.13 34.03 11.45
N GLY A 24 2.27 34.71 12.23
CA GLY A 24 1.28 35.65 11.71
C GLY A 24 -0.17 35.17 11.50
N ARG A 25 -0.62 34.03 12.04
CA ARG A 25 -2.00 33.54 11.84
C ARG A 25 -2.83 33.48 13.14
N PRO A 26 -4.17 33.72 13.07
CA PRO A 26 -5.09 33.56 14.21
C PRO A 26 -5.04 32.15 14.83
N ALA A 27 -5.37 32.04 16.11
CA ALA A 27 -5.37 30.79 16.88
C ALA A 27 -6.30 29.68 16.32
N GLU A 28 -7.17 30.01 15.36
CA GLU A 28 -8.15 29.12 14.73
C GLU A 28 -7.59 28.33 13.52
N LEU A 29 -6.36 28.60 13.09
CA LEU A 29 -5.73 27.92 11.95
C LEU A 29 -4.82 26.76 12.37
N ALA A 30 -4.60 25.81 11.45
CA ALA A 30 -3.75 24.64 11.68
C ALA A 30 -2.31 25.06 12.00
N ARG A 31 -1.70 24.40 12.98
CA ARG A 31 -0.33 24.65 13.45
C ARG A 31 0.57 23.47 13.13
N PHE A 32 1.80 23.74 12.73
CA PHE A 32 2.77 22.71 12.34
C PHE A 32 4.08 22.91 13.11
N SER A 33 4.61 21.84 13.68
CA SER A 33 5.90 21.84 14.38
C SER A 33 6.65 20.54 14.11
N ILE A 34 7.98 20.57 14.22
CA ILE A 34 8.82 19.37 14.21
C ILE A 34 9.02 18.96 15.68
N VAL A 35 8.67 17.73 16.00
CA VAL A 35 8.69 17.22 17.38
C VAL A 35 9.36 15.86 17.45
N GLN A 36 9.95 15.56 18.60
CA GLN A 36 10.41 14.22 18.95
C GLN A 36 9.34 13.53 19.79
N ILE A 37 8.76 12.46 19.27
CA ILE A 37 7.81 11.64 20.00
C ILE A 37 8.57 10.54 20.74
N THR A 38 8.40 10.47 22.06
CA THR A 38 9.00 9.44 22.91
C THR A 38 8.01 8.32 23.24
N PRO A 39 8.49 7.12 23.65
CA PRO A 39 7.62 6.04 24.12
C PRO A 39 6.71 6.45 25.29
N ASP A 40 7.14 7.41 26.13
CA ASP A 40 6.37 7.88 27.28
C ASP A 40 5.31 8.93 26.88
N MET A 41 5.58 9.72 25.84
CA MET A 41 4.60 10.66 25.28
C MET A 41 3.51 9.96 24.46
N ALA A 42 3.86 8.90 23.73
CA ALA A 42 2.96 8.24 22.79
C ALA A 42 1.62 7.77 23.40
N PRO A 43 1.54 7.22 24.63
CA PRO A 43 0.28 6.88 25.30
C PRO A 43 -0.71 8.05 25.41
N SER A 44 -0.23 9.27 25.72
CA SER A 44 -1.09 10.45 25.83
C SER A 44 -1.75 10.83 24.50
N LEU A 45 -1.01 10.70 23.39
CA LEU A 45 -1.52 10.91 22.04
C LEU A 45 -2.46 9.78 21.59
N LEU A 46 -2.19 8.55 22.03
CA LEU A 46 -3.05 7.39 21.75
C LEU A 46 -4.37 7.44 22.53
N ALA A 47 -4.41 8.09 23.69
CA ALA A 47 -5.65 8.29 24.45
C ALA A 47 -6.68 9.12 23.64
N LYS A 48 -6.20 9.96 22.73
CA LYS A 48 -6.98 10.81 21.82
C LYS A 48 -7.50 10.09 20.57
N LYS A 49 -7.27 8.78 20.43
CA LYS A 49 -7.73 8.02 19.25
C LYS A 49 -9.24 7.87 19.24
N ARG A 50 -9.84 7.87 18.04
CA ARG A 50 -11.26 7.48 17.89
C ARG A 50 -11.50 6.05 18.37
N PRO A 51 -12.64 5.73 19.00
CA PRO A 51 -12.94 4.37 19.50
C PRO A 51 -12.79 3.27 18.44
N ALA A 52 -13.22 3.55 17.21
CA ALA A 52 -13.14 2.61 16.08
C ALA A 52 -11.72 2.35 15.56
N SER A 53 -10.73 3.14 15.97
CA SER A 53 -9.34 3.05 15.49
C SER A 53 -8.65 1.78 16.00
N LYS A 54 -8.20 0.92 15.07
CA LYS A 54 -7.55 -0.36 15.38
C LYS A 54 -6.04 -0.35 15.08
N ARG A 55 -5.28 -0.96 15.99
CA ARG A 55 -3.88 -1.30 15.80
C ARG A 55 -3.74 -2.35 14.71
N ASN A 56 -2.85 -2.12 13.74
CA ASN A 56 -2.51 -3.07 12.70
C ASN A 56 -1.12 -3.67 13.01
N ALA A 57 -1.11 -4.90 13.54
CA ALA A 57 0.11 -5.55 14.02
C ALA A 57 1.23 -5.61 12.98
N ALA A 58 0.91 -5.90 11.71
CA ALA A 58 1.91 -5.99 10.64
C ALA A 58 2.54 -4.63 10.31
N ALA A 59 1.73 -3.57 10.25
CA ALA A 59 2.23 -2.21 10.01
C ALA A 59 3.05 -1.70 11.19
N VAL A 60 2.57 -1.93 12.42
CA VAL A 60 3.29 -1.55 13.64
C VAL A 60 4.64 -2.27 13.72
N ALA A 61 4.69 -3.57 13.46
CA ALA A 61 5.94 -4.32 13.47
C ALA A 61 6.95 -3.77 12.45
N ALA A 62 6.49 -3.41 11.25
CA ALA A 62 7.34 -2.82 10.22
C ALA A 62 7.89 -1.44 10.63
N TYR A 63 7.07 -0.57 11.23
CA TYR A 63 7.52 0.70 11.78
C TYR A 63 8.47 0.52 12.96
N ALA A 64 8.15 -0.38 13.88
CA ALA A 64 8.95 -0.60 15.08
C ALA A 64 10.33 -1.14 14.71
N GLN A 65 10.41 -2.05 13.73
CA GLN A 65 11.70 -2.52 13.22
C GLN A 65 12.50 -1.38 12.57
N ALA A 66 11.84 -0.53 11.78
CA ALA A 66 12.49 0.63 11.18
C ALA A 66 13.05 1.60 12.22
N MET A 67 12.28 1.87 13.29
CA MET A 67 12.73 2.72 14.39
C MET A 67 13.92 2.12 15.12
N ARG A 68 13.87 0.82 15.48
CA ARG A 68 15.00 0.12 16.14
C ARG A 68 16.27 0.12 15.29
N ASN A 69 16.12 0.02 13.97
CA ASN A 69 17.22 0.01 13.04
C ASN A 69 17.74 1.42 12.68
N GLY A 70 17.15 2.50 13.22
CA GLY A 70 17.50 3.87 12.81
C GLY A 70 17.11 4.21 11.36
N GLU A 71 16.27 3.40 10.72
CA GLU A 71 15.81 3.57 9.33
C GLU A 71 14.60 4.52 9.22
N TRP A 72 14.00 4.93 10.34
CA TRP A 72 12.97 5.97 10.33
C TRP A 72 13.62 7.35 10.33
N VAL A 73 13.24 8.17 9.36
CA VAL A 73 13.76 9.54 9.19
C VAL A 73 12.61 10.54 9.21
N LEU A 74 12.92 11.81 9.50
CA LEU A 74 11.97 12.90 9.29
C LEU A 74 11.60 12.92 7.80
N ASN A 75 10.35 12.60 7.49
CA ASN A 75 9.87 12.41 6.11
C ASN A 75 8.64 13.27 5.79
N GLY A 76 8.31 14.22 6.66
CA GLY A 76 7.14 15.08 6.52
C GLY A 76 5.80 14.38 6.72
N MET A 77 5.74 13.09 7.09
CA MET A 77 4.47 12.47 7.49
C MET A 77 4.06 12.97 8.88
N PRO A 78 2.94 13.69 9.05
CA PRO A 78 2.61 14.27 10.35
C PRO A 78 1.89 13.29 11.29
N ILE A 79 2.04 13.48 12.61
CA ILE A 79 1.00 13.12 13.57
C ILE A 79 -0.03 14.23 13.50
N ILE A 80 -1.31 13.90 13.29
CA ILE A 80 -2.36 14.91 13.08
C ILE A 80 -3.34 14.86 14.24
N LEU A 81 -3.49 15.99 14.93
CA LEU A 81 -4.50 16.25 15.94
C LEU A 81 -5.52 17.24 15.40
N SER A 82 -6.78 16.92 15.63
CA SER A 82 -7.91 17.74 15.21
C SER A 82 -8.11 18.95 16.13
N ARG A 83 -9.01 19.87 15.77
CA ARG A 83 -9.39 21.00 16.64
C ARG A 83 -10.01 20.54 17.95
N ASN A 84 -10.72 19.41 17.91
CA ASN A 84 -11.37 18.77 19.05
C ASN A 84 -10.45 17.76 19.76
N ASP A 85 -9.13 17.91 19.59
CA ASP A 85 -8.10 17.07 20.21
C ASP A 85 -8.20 15.58 19.86
N VAL A 86 -8.73 15.24 18.68
CA VAL A 86 -8.84 13.86 18.19
C VAL A 86 -7.64 13.50 17.33
N LEU A 87 -7.05 12.33 17.56
CA LEU A 87 -5.97 11.79 16.72
C LEU A 87 -6.51 11.34 15.34
N LEU A 88 -6.20 12.11 14.30
CA LEU A 88 -6.62 11.86 12.92
C LEU A 88 -5.61 11.01 12.13
N ASP A 89 -4.31 11.15 12.42
CA ASP A 89 -3.25 10.37 11.79
C ASP A 89 -2.05 10.14 12.71
N GLY A 90 -1.33 9.04 12.49
CA GLY A 90 -0.15 8.67 13.29
C GLY A 90 -0.31 7.43 14.16
N LEU A 91 -1.52 6.86 14.28
CA LEU A 91 -1.85 5.75 15.19
C LEU A 91 -0.82 4.60 15.19
N GLN A 92 -0.47 4.08 14.00
CA GLN A 92 0.45 2.94 13.90
C GLN A 92 1.89 3.32 14.27
N ARG A 93 2.30 4.58 14.03
CA ARG A 93 3.65 5.08 14.38
C ARG A 93 3.78 5.31 15.89
N LEU A 94 2.71 5.77 16.55
CA LEU A 94 2.67 5.88 18.01
C LEU A 94 2.79 4.50 18.68
N TYR A 95 2.02 3.51 18.22
CA TYR A 95 2.20 2.13 18.72
C TYR A 95 3.59 1.57 18.43
N ALA A 96 4.16 1.87 17.27
CA ALA A 96 5.50 1.41 16.90
C ALA A 96 6.60 2.02 17.77
N CYS A 97 6.47 3.30 18.15
CA CYS A 97 7.36 3.97 19.09
C CYS A 97 7.38 3.25 20.45
N ILE A 98 6.21 2.85 20.94
CA ILE A 98 6.07 2.09 22.18
C ILE A 98 6.69 0.69 22.05
N ASP A 99 6.34 -0.04 20.98
CA ASP A 99 6.86 -1.40 20.73
C ASP A 99 8.38 -1.41 20.52
N ALA A 100 8.92 -0.39 19.85
CA ALA A 100 10.35 -0.24 19.60
C ALA A 100 11.12 0.21 20.85
N ARG A 101 10.45 0.92 21.77
CA ARG A 101 11.09 1.68 22.85
C ARG A 101 12.12 2.66 22.31
N THR A 102 11.83 3.29 21.17
CA THR A 102 12.74 4.19 20.46
C THR A 102 11.98 5.46 20.11
N PRO A 103 12.49 6.66 20.49
CA PRO A 103 11.88 7.91 20.08
C PRO A 103 12.03 8.13 18.57
N PHE A 104 11.17 8.94 17.98
CA PHE A 104 11.29 9.32 16.58
C PHE A 104 10.87 10.76 16.33
N VAL A 105 11.52 11.39 15.34
CA VAL A 105 11.23 12.76 14.92
C VAL A 105 10.17 12.76 13.82
N THR A 106 9.23 13.68 13.90
CA THR A 106 8.09 13.79 12.98
C THR A 106 7.51 15.21 12.98
N VAL A 107 6.70 15.51 11.98
CA VAL A 107 5.83 16.70 12.02
C VAL A 107 4.65 16.42 12.96
N LEU A 108 4.27 17.39 13.78
CA LEU A 108 3.01 17.44 14.51
C LEU A 108 2.14 18.54 13.88
N ALA A 109 0.95 18.16 13.43
CA ALA A 109 -0.07 19.05 12.91
C ALA A 109 -1.22 19.13 13.90
N GLU A 110 -1.50 20.32 14.42
CA GLU A 110 -2.54 20.56 15.42
C GLU A 110 -3.60 21.51 14.86
N ASN A 111 -4.78 21.50 15.49
CA ASN A 111 -5.89 22.39 15.12
C ASN A 111 -6.38 22.18 13.66
N VAL A 112 -6.28 20.94 13.18
CA VAL A 112 -6.74 20.54 11.85
C VAL A 112 -8.26 20.28 11.89
N PRO A 113 -9.05 20.76 10.91
CA PRO A 113 -10.49 20.47 10.86
C PRO A 113 -10.80 18.96 10.88
N ASP A 114 -11.78 18.55 11.68
CA ASP A 114 -12.09 17.14 11.94
C ASP A 114 -12.49 16.33 10.68
N ASP A 115 -13.03 17.02 9.67
CA ASP A 115 -13.49 16.50 8.38
C ASP A 115 -12.38 16.38 7.32
N THR A 116 -11.16 16.83 7.63
CA THR A 116 -9.97 16.76 6.76
C THR A 116 -9.56 15.32 6.41
N LEU A 117 -10.04 14.32 7.15
CA LEU A 117 -9.65 12.91 6.99
C LEU A 117 -9.81 12.36 5.55
N HIS A 118 -10.73 12.91 4.75
CA HIS A 118 -10.98 12.46 3.39
C HIS A 118 -10.00 13.01 2.36
N THR A 119 -9.36 14.14 2.61
CA THR A 119 -8.36 14.72 1.71
C THR A 119 -6.95 14.21 1.98
N ILE A 120 -6.74 13.54 3.13
CA ILE A 120 -5.51 12.83 3.48
C ILE A 120 -5.25 11.73 2.44
N ASP A 121 -4.10 11.80 1.76
CA ASP A 121 -3.78 10.92 0.65
C ASP A 121 -3.65 9.47 1.14
N GLN A 122 -4.44 8.57 0.53
CA GLN A 122 -4.27 7.13 0.68
C GLN A 122 -3.07 6.70 -0.17
N GLN A 123 -1.87 7.08 0.29
CA GLN A 123 -0.64 6.70 -0.37
C GLN A 123 -0.60 5.18 -0.52
N ARG A 124 -0.55 4.70 -1.76
CA ARG A 124 -0.15 3.32 -2.01
C ARG A 124 1.28 3.12 -1.50
N ARG A 125 1.67 1.88 -1.23
CA ARG A 125 3.09 1.57 -1.04
C ARG A 125 3.82 1.86 -2.35
N ARG A 126 4.84 2.72 -2.34
CA ARG A 126 5.85 2.78 -3.39
C ARG A 126 6.63 1.46 -3.37
N SER A 127 7.30 1.17 -4.48
CA SER A 127 8.09 -0.04 -4.64
C SER A 127 9.36 0.32 -5.39
N PHE A 128 10.46 -0.34 -5.05
CA PHE A 128 11.72 -0.12 -5.76
C PHE A 128 11.57 -0.38 -7.26
N THR A 129 10.77 -1.39 -7.64
CA THR A 129 10.36 -1.64 -9.03
C THR A 129 9.74 -0.40 -9.69
N GLY A 130 8.82 0.31 -9.03
CA GLY A 130 8.20 1.53 -9.57
C GLY A 130 9.18 2.70 -9.71
N VAL A 131 10.19 2.78 -8.84
CA VAL A 131 11.30 3.76 -8.99
C VAL A 131 12.09 3.47 -10.25
N LEU A 132 12.44 2.20 -10.47
CA LEU A 132 13.17 1.76 -11.67
C LEU A 132 12.37 1.96 -12.96
N GLU A 133 11.06 1.70 -12.94
CA GLU A 133 10.16 1.98 -14.07
C GLU A 133 10.23 3.45 -14.49
N THR A 134 10.18 4.36 -13.52
CA THR A 134 10.20 5.81 -13.76
C THR A 134 11.55 6.29 -14.30
N ARG A 135 12.66 5.63 -13.92
CA ARG A 135 14.00 5.89 -14.46
C ARG A 135 14.22 5.27 -15.85
N GLY A 136 13.21 4.61 -16.43
CA GLY A 136 13.33 3.94 -17.73
C GLY A 136 14.22 2.69 -17.70
N ILE A 137 14.40 2.07 -16.53
CA ILE A 137 15.23 0.86 -16.42
C ILE A 137 14.48 -0.31 -17.05
N PRO A 138 15.08 -1.05 -18.00
CA PRO A 138 14.44 -2.22 -18.59
C PRO A 138 14.29 -3.34 -17.56
N ARG A 139 13.18 -4.09 -17.63
CA ARG A 139 12.89 -5.21 -16.73
C ARG A 139 13.03 -4.84 -15.23
N PRO A 140 12.35 -3.79 -14.76
CA PRO A 140 12.56 -3.22 -13.43
C PRO A 140 12.26 -4.21 -12.28
N ALA A 141 11.28 -5.11 -12.47
CA ALA A 141 10.99 -6.16 -11.50
C ALA A 141 12.13 -7.18 -11.36
N ALA A 142 12.81 -7.51 -12.47
CA ALA A 142 13.94 -8.44 -12.51
C ALA A 142 15.14 -7.86 -11.77
N VAL A 143 15.45 -6.58 -12.04
CA VAL A 143 16.54 -5.83 -11.41
C VAL A 143 16.30 -5.71 -9.91
N ALA A 144 15.09 -5.29 -9.49
CA ALA A 144 14.74 -5.20 -8.08
C ALA A 144 14.83 -6.55 -7.37
N GLY A 145 14.35 -7.62 -8.01
CA GLY A 145 14.41 -8.99 -7.47
C GLY A 145 15.84 -9.53 -7.37
N LEU A 146 16.69 -9.26 -8.37
CA LEU A 146 18.11 -9.61 -8.36
C LEU A 146 18.82 -8.91 -7.21
N LEU A 147 18.71 -7.58 -7.11
CA LEU A 147 19.38 -6.78 -6.07
C LEU A 147 18.94 -7.21 -4.68
N SER A 148 17.62 -7.36 -4.48
CA SER A 148 17.09 -7.81 -3.19
C SER A 148 17.61 -9.19 -2.81
N LYS A 149 17.77 -10.11 -3.77
CA LYS A 149 18.24 -11.47 -3.48
C LYS A 149 19.74 -11.51 -3.21
N LEU A 150 20.55 -10.81 -4.00
CA LEU A 150 22.01 -10.79 -3.86
C LEU A 150 22.45 -10.09 -2.56
N ILE A 151 21.85 -8.94 -2.23
CA ILE A 151 22.14 -8.26 -0.96
C ILE A 151 21.81 -9.16 0.23
N ARG A 152 20.65 -9.83 0.21
CA ARG A 152 20.26 -10.75 1.29
C ARG A 152 21.13 -11.99 1.36
N TYR A 153 21.64 -12.45 0.22
CA TYR A 153 22.59 -13.54 0.13
C TYR A 153 23.90 -13.15 0.79
N GLU A 154 24.46 -12.00 0.42
CA GLU A 154 25.71 -11.45 0.97
C GLU A 154 25.61 -11.11 2.46
N ASP A 155 24.45 -10.65 2.92
CA ASP A 155 24.19 -10.35 4.35
C ASP A 155 23.85 -11.59 5.18
N GLY A 156 23.73 -12.78 4.57
CA GLY A 156 23.31 -13.99 5.28
C GLY A 156 21.86 -13.94 5.81
N THR A 157 21.00 -13.09 5.23
CA THR A 157 19.61 -12.88 5.66
C THR A 157 18.56 -13.58 4.80
N LEU A 158 18.97 -14.41 3.83
CA LEU A 158 18.04 -15.19 2.99
C LEU A 158 17.11 -16.13 3.78
N THR A 159 17.57 -16.59 4.95
CA THR A 159 16.80 -17.48 5.85
C THR A 159 16.00 -16.71 6.90
N ARG A 160 16.29 -15.41 7.11
CA ARG A 160 15.69 -14.57 8.14
C ARG A 160 14.67 -13.61 7.53
N GLY A 161 13.40 -14.03 7.48
CA GLY A 161 12.27 -13.18 7.09
C GLY A 161 12.20 -12.78 5.60
N THR A 162 11.35 -11.81 5.28
CA THR A 162 11.13 -11.30 3.92
C THR A 162 11.41 -9.79 3.79
N SER A 163 12.15 -9.21 4.74
CA SER A 163 12.48 -7.79 4.69
C SER A 163 13.23 -7.45 3.41
N THR A 164 12.75 -6.40 2.74
CA THR A 164 13.44 -5.84 1.57
C THR A 164 14.68 -5.10 2.06
N PRO A 165 15.85 -5.24 1.43
CA PRO A 165 17.00 -4.41 1.75
C PRO A 165 16.69 -2.92 1.62
N PRO A 166 17.41 -2.04 2.34
CA PRO A 166 17.28 -0.60 2.19
C PRO A 166 17.45 -0.17 0.73
N TRP A 167 16.59 0.72 0.23
CA TRP A 167 16.63 1.07 -1.20
C TRP A 167 17.90 1.82 -1.54
N SER A 168 18.40 2.67 -0.65
CA SER A 168 19.71 3.32 -0.80
C SER A 168 20.83 2.33 -1.13
N ARG A 169 20.83 1.14 -0.51
CA ARG A 169 21.81 0.09 -0.85
C ARG A 169 21.51 -0.52 -2.22
N MET A 170 20.26 -0.79 -2.53
CA MET A 170 19.86 -1.28 -3.85
C MET A 170 20.22 -0.29 -4.97
N GLU A 171 20.08 1.02 -4.75
CA GLU A 171 20.46 2.07 -5.70
C GLU A 171 21.97 2.13 -5.90
N ARG A 172 22.75 2.17 -4.81
CA ARG A 172 24.22 2.15 -4.91
C ARG A 172 24.73 0.90 -5.63
N ALA A 173 24.20 -0.26 -5.27
CA ALA A 173 24.54 -1.52 -5.92
C ALA A 173 24.13 -1.52 -7.40
N LEU A 174 22.99 -0.92 -7.75
CA LEU A 174 22.59 -0.77 -9.14
C LEU A 174 23.55 0.12 -9.93
N GLU A 175 23.92 1.28 -9.39
CA GLU A 175 24.83 2.23 -10.04
C GLU A 175 26.22 1.62 -10.26
N ALA A 176 26.78 0.99 -9.23
CA ALA A 176 28.13 0.44 -9.28
C ALA A 176 28.23 -0.90 -10.03
N ASN A 177 27.11 -1.56 -10.37
CA ASN A 177 27.10 -2.84 -11.10
C ASN A 177 26.19 -2.78 -12.33
N ARG A 178 25.95 -1.59 -12.89
CA ARG A 178 24.90 -1.40 -13.87
C ARG A 178 25.05 -2.28 -15.10
N THR A 179 26.26 -2.32 -15.66
CA THR A 179 26.59 -3.09 -16.86
C THR A 179 26.44 -4.60 -16.63
N GLU A 180 26.91 -5.09 -15.49
CA GLU A 180 26.85 -6.50 -15.11
C GLU A 180 25.41 -6.94 -14.82
N ILE A 181 24.61 -6.10 -14.16
CA ILE A 181 23.19 -6.34 -13.92
C ILE A 181 22.43 -6.41 -15.24
N ASP A 182 22.60 -5.43 -16.12
CA ASP A 182 21.92 -5.41 -17.42
C ASP A 182 22.31 -6.63 -18.27
N THR A 183 23.59 -7.02 -18.24
CA THR A 183 24.10 -8.23 -18.91
C THR A 183 23.46 -9.50 -18.33
N ALA A 184 23.40 -9.64 -17.01
CA ALA A 184 22.83 -10.81 -16.35
C ALA A 184 21.32 -10.93 -16.56
N VAL A 185 20.60 -9.80 -16.51
CA VAL A 185 19.17 -9.74 -16.81
C VAL A 185 18.93 -10.15 -18.26
N LYS A 186 19.65 -9.57 -19.22
CA LYS A 186 19.54 -9.94 -20.63
C LYS A 186 19.84 -11.43 -20.83
N PHE A 187 20.96 -11.93 -20.30
CA PHE A 187 21.35 -13.33 -20.38
C PHE A 187 20.27 -14.26 -19.81
N SER A 188 19.72 -13.95 -18.63
CA SER A 188 18.64 -14.73 -18.01
C SER A 188 17.39 -14.79 -18.88
N PHE A 189 16.94 -13.65 -19.42
CA PHE A 189 15.70 -13.58 -20.21
C PHE A 189 15.82 -14.22 -21.59
N ASP A 190 16.97 -14.09 -22.23
CA ASP A 190 17.24 -14.69 -23.55
C ASP A 190 17.48 -16.21 -23.45
N HIS A 191 17.81 -16.73 -22.26
CA HIS A 191 18.08 -18.16 -22.08
C HIS A 191 16.81 -19.02 -22.14
N PRO A 192 16.83 -20.18 -22.84
CA PRO A 192 15.71 -21.12 -22.93
C PRO A 192 15.36 -21.85 -21.62
N ALA A 193 16.13 -21.67 -20.54
CA ALA A 193 15.98 -22.38 -19.26
C ALA A 193 14.79 -21.85 -18.43
N ARG A 194 13.60 -21.69 -19.04
CA ARG A 194 12.41 -21.07 -18.44
C ARG A 194 11.72 -21.93 -17.39
N LEU A 195 12.11 -23.21 -17.28
CA LEU A 195 11.68 -24.07 -16.19
C LEU A 195 12.16 -23.55 -14.84
N LEU A 196 13.35 -22.93 -14.80
CA LEU A 196 13.89 -22.24 -13.64
C LEU A 196 13.30 -20.83 -13.58
N ALA A 197 12.65 -20.50 -12.46
CA ALA A 197 12.00 -19.21 -12.28
C ALA A 197 13.01 -18.05 -12.35
N GLU A 198 12.59 -16.93 -12.93
CA GLU A 198 13.40 -15.70 -13.06
C GLU A 198 14.00 -15.24 -11.73
N SER A 199 13.25 -15.33 -10.64
CA SER A 199 13.69 -14.95 -9.28
C SER A 199 14.82 -15.82 -8.70
N ILE A 200 15.22 -16.87 -9.43
CA ILE A 200 16.35 -17.76 -9.13
C ILE A 200 17.38 -17.62 -10.26
N ARG A 201 16.95 -17.75 -11.51
CA ARG A 201 17.80 -17.73 -12.69
C ARG A 201 18.57 -16.42 -12.87
N THR A 202 17.93 -15.27 -12.63
CA THR A 202 18.54 -13.95 -12.85
C THR A 202 19.68 -13.65 -11.86
N PRO A 203 19.50 -13.78 -10.52
CA PRO A 203 20.63 -13.63 -9.59
C PRO A 203 21.70 -14.72 -9.79
N LEU A 204 21.31 -15.96 -10.11
CA LEU A 204 22.28 -17.02 -10.43
C LEU A 204 23.11 -16.70 -11.68
N SER A 205 22.49 -16.08 -12.69
CA SER A 205 23.17 -15.62 -13.91
C SER A 205 24.18 -14.53 -13.60
N PHE A 206 23.84 -13.57 -12.73
CA PHE A 206 24.77 -12.52 -12.29
C PHE A 206 25.99 -13.12 -11.60
N MET A 207 25.76 -14.00 -10.62
CA MET A 207 26.84 -14.65 -9.89
C MET A 207 27.70 -15.51 -10.83
N GLY A 208 27.07 -16.36 -11.64
CA GLY A 208 27.78 -17.27 -12.55
C GLY A 208 28.58 -16.55 -13.64
N LEU A 209 28.08 -15.44 -14.19
CA LEU A 209 28.82 -14.65 -15.19
C LEU A 209 30.06 -13.94 -14.63
N GLN A 210 30.10 -13.67 -13.31
CA GLN A 210 31.30 -13.17 -12.64
C GLN A 210 32.33 -14.27 -12.42
N VAL A 211 31.89 -15.50 -12.11
CA VAL A 211 32.79 -16.63 -11.78
C VAL A 211 33.29 -17.34 -13.03
N ASP A 212 32.39 -17.91 -13.82
CA ASP A 212 32.71 -18.67 -15.01
C ASP A 212 31.53 -18.63 -16.00
N ARG A 213 31.71 -17.87 -17.08
CA ARG A 213 30.72 -17.67 -18.14
C ARG A 213 30.34 -18.97 -18.87
N THR A 214 31.29 -19.89 -19.00
CA THR A 214 31.07 -21.17 -19.69
C THR A 214 30.30 -22.12 -18.78
N ALA A 215 30.65 -22.20 -17.50
CA ALA A 215 29.98 -23.07 -16.54
C ALA A 215 28.52 -22.66 -16.30
N ILE A 216 28.22 -21.37 -16.12
CA ILE A 216 26.83 -20.91 -15.95
C ILE A 216 25.98 -21.19 -17.18
N ARG A 217 26.56 -21.03 -18.38
CA ARG A 217 25.86 -21.33 -19.63
C ARG A 217 25.58 -22.82 -19.74
N ARG A 218 26.58 -23.67 -19.50
CA ARG A 218 26.45 -25.13 -19.48
C ARG A 218 25.39 -25.59 -18.50
N PHE A 219 25.41 -25.06 -17.27
CA PHE A 219 24.43 -25.39 -16.24
C PHE A 219 22.98 -25.08 -16.68
N LEU A 220 22.75 -23.89 -17.23
CA LEU A 220 21.41 -23.51 -17.71
C LEU A 220 21.01 -24.26 -18.99
N ASP A 221 21.95 -24.56 -19.89
CA ASP A 221 21.70 -25.38 -21.07
C ASP A 221 21.31 -26.81 -20.68
N ALA A 222 21.93 -27.39 -19.65
CA ALA A 222 21.55 -28.69 -19.10
C ALA A 222 20.14 -28.69 -18.48
N ILE A 223 19.68 -27.55 -17.94
CA ILE A 223 18.29 -27.40 -17.49
C ILE A 223 17.34 -27.29 -18.69
N ALA A 224 17.72 -26.57 -19.75
CA ALA A 224 16.86 -26.30 -20.90
C ALA A 224 16.72 -27.51 -21.83
N HIS A 225 17.84 -28.17 -22.10
CA HIS A 225 18.08 -29.19 -23.12
C HIS A 225 18.74 -30.42 -22.50
N PRO A 226 18.09 -31.08 -21.53
CA PRO A 226 18.70 -32.18 -20.77
C PRO A 226 19.17 -33.34 -21.65
N GLU A 227 18.56 -33.54 -22.83
CA GLU A 227 18.91 -34.58 -23.80
C GLU A 227 20.32 -34.46 -24.37
N ARG A 228 20.95 -33.28 -24.24
CA ARG A 228 22.31 -33.01 -24.72
C ARG A 228 23.38 -33.31 -23.66
N PHE A 229 22.97 -33.73 -22.47
CA PHE A 229 23.85 -33.88 -21.31
C PHE A 229 23.65 -35.24 -20.66
N ASP A 230 24.65 -35.63 -19.87
CA ASP A 230 24.59 -36.85 -19.07
C ASP A 230 23.51 -36.74 -17.98
N ALA A 231 22.92 -37.86 -17.57
CA ALA A 231 21.85 -37.89 -16.57
C ALA A 231 22.28 -37.33 -15.20
N LEU A 232 23.58 -37.41 -14.88
CA LEU A 232 24.18 -36.89 -13.65
C LEU A 232 24.78 -35.49 -13.81
N GLU A 233 24.56 -34.84 -14.96
CA GLU A 233 24.95 -33.44 -15.13
C GLU A 233 24.18 -32.56 -14.12
N PRO A 234 24.82 -31.64 -13.38
CA PRO A 234 24.18 -30.92 -12.29
C PRO A 234 22.89 -30.18 -12.70
N GLY A 235 22.88 -29.57 -13.89
CA GLY A 235 21.69 -28.91 -14.44
C GLY A 235 20.54 -29.89 -14.78
N VAL A 236 20.84 -31.10 -15.26
CA VAL A 236 19.84 -32.14 -15.53
C VAL A 236 19.18 -32.60 -14.23
N MET A 237 19.96 -32.78 -13.17
CA MET A 237 19.45 -33.17 -11.85
C MET A 237 18.54 -32.09 -11.25
N VAL A 238 18.92 -30.81 -11.35
CA VAL A 238 18.06 -29.69 -10.94
C VAL A 238 16.77 -29.66 -11.75
N ARG A 239 16.84 -29.87 -13.07
CA ARG A 239 15.67 -29.95 -13.95
C ARG A 239 14.70 -31.04 -13.51
N ARG A 240 15.20 -32.26 -13.25
CA ARG A 240 14.38 -33.39 -12.79
C ARG A 240 13.55 -33.03 -11.56
N ARG A 241 14.20 -32.41 -10.56
CA ARG A 241 13.54 -31.94 -9.34
C ARG A 241 12.48 -30.87 -9.61
N LEU A 242 12.71 -29.97 -10.57
CA LEU A 242 11.73 -28.96 -10.98
C LEU A 242 10.51 -29.56 -11.68
N VAL A 243 10.70 -30.61 -12.49
CA VAL A 243 9.60 -31.33 -13.16
C VAL A 243 8.79 -32.11 -12.12
N GLU A 244 9.44 -32.87 -11.24
CA GLU A 244 8.78 -33.62 -10.16
C GLU A 244 7.95 -32.68 -9.27
N GLY A 245 8.50 -31.53 -8.87
CA GLY A 245 7.80 -30.54 -8.07
C GLY A 245 6.65 -29.79 -8.79
N ARG A 246 6.51 -29.93 -10.11
CA ARG A 246 5.31 -29.45 -10.83
C ARG A 246 4.16 -30.44 -10.72
N SER A 247 4.47 -31.74 -10.74
CA SER A 247 3.49 -32.81 -10.64
C SER A 247 3.05 -33.04 -9.18
N ASP A 248 3.96 -32.87 -8.22
CA ASP A 248 3.68 -33.00 -6.79
C ASP A 248 4.09 -31.75 -6.01
N ARG A 249 3.09 -31.07 -5.42
CA ARG A 249 3.32 -29.89 -4.59
C ARG A 249 4.07 -30.21 -3.30
N ALA A 250 3.98 -31.44 -2.77
CA ALA A 250 4.65 -31.83 -1.52
C ALA A 250 6.17 -31.88 -1.68
N VAL A 251 6.66 -32.20 -2.88
CA VAL A 251 8.10 -32.34 -3.18
C VAL A 251 8.69 -31.04 -3.76
N ARG A 252 7.85 -30.05 -4.10
CA ARG A 252 8.28 -28.77 -4.67
C ARG A 252 9.16 -27.97 -3.70
N PRO A 253 10.42 -27.68 -4.04
CA PRO A 253 11.28 -26.91 -3.15
C PRO A 253 10.79 -25.47 -3.00
N HIS A 254 10.87 -24.94 -1.78
CA HIS A 254 10.70 -23.52 -1.50
C HIS A 254 11.73 -22.70 -2.30
N ALA A 255 11.40 -21.47 -2.71
CA ALA A 255 12.27 -20.66 -3.56
C ALA A 255 13.69 -20.45 -2.98
N THR A 256 13.80 -20.23 -1.68
CA THR A 256 15.10 -20.13 -0.98
C THR A 256 15.90 -21.43 -1.05
N ALA A 257 15.24 -22.57 -0.87
CA ALA A 257 15.88 -23.88 -0.95
C ALA A 257 16.31 -24.23 -2.38
N LEU A 258 15.47 -23.89 -3.37
CA LEU A 258 15.83 -24.06 -4.78
C LEU A 258 17.06 -23.20 -5.16
N PHE A 259 17.19 -21.98 -4.63
CA PHE A 259 18.38 -21.15 -4.86
C PHE A 259 19.64 -21.80 -4.28
N ALA A 260 19.58 -22.30 -3.05
CA ALA A 260 20.69 -23.04 -2.42
C ALA A 260 21.10 -24.28 -3.24
N ILE A 261 20.12 -25.09 -3.66
CA ILE A 261 20.33 -26.26 -4.52
C ILE A 261 21.02 -25.87 -5.83
N CYS A 262 20.59 -24.77 -6.47
CA CYS A 262 21.22 -24.29 -7.71
C CYS A 262 22.66 -23.82 -7.49
N ILE A 263 22.99 -23.20 -6.35
CA ILE A 263 24.36 -22.79 -6.02
C ILE A 263 25.26 -24.02 -5.85
N LYS A 264 24.81 -25.05 -5.12
CA LYS A 264 25.56 -26.32 -4.96
C LYS A 264 25.82 -26.97 -6.32
N ALA A 265 24.79 -27.06 -7.16
CA ALA A 265 24.91 -27.64 -8.50
C ALA A 265 25.80 -26.80 -9.45
N LEU A 266 25.78 -25.47 -9.32
CA LEU A 266 26.65 -24.60 -10.10
C LEU A 266 28.12 -24.70 -9.66
N ASN A 267 28.41 -24.82 -8.36
CA ASN A 267 29.77 -25.09 -7.84
C ASN A 267 30.34 -26.41 -8.42
N ASP A 268 29.51 -27.45 -8.49
CA ASP A 268 29.91 -28.73 -9.10
C ASP A 268 30.16 -28.58 -10.59
N THR A 269 29.32 -27.80 -11.29
CA THR A 269 29.53 -27.49 -12.72
C THR A 269 30.85 -26.74 -12.95
N ILE A 270 31.17 -25.75 -12.11
CA ILE A 270 32.41 -24.97 -12.18
C ILE A 270 33.64 -25.85 -11.89
N SER A 271 33.55 -26.71 -10.89
CA SER A 271 34.68 -27.58 -10.48
C SER A 271 34.81 -28.87 -11.29
N GLY A 272 33.86 -29.15 -12.20
CA GLY A 272 33.79 -30.41 -12.95
C GLY A 272 33.42 -31.63 -12.09
N LYS A 273 32.94 -31.41 -10.86
CA LYS A 273 32.51 -32.47 -9.95
C LYS A 273 31.07 -32.90 -10.24
N ARG A 274 30.71 -34.08 -9.76
CA ARG A 274 29.34 -34.60 -9.80
C ARG A 274 28.98 -35.14 -8.43
N SER A 275 27.79 -34.79 -7.97
CA SER A 275 27.23 -35.25 -6.70
C SER A 275 26.02 -36.14 -6.95
N ASP A 276 25.81 -37.15 -6.10
CA ASP A 276 24.67 -38.07 -6.23
C ASP A 276 23.31 -37.38 -5.99
N ALA A 277 23.30 -36.28 -5.24
CA ALA A 277 22.11 -35.47 -5.01
C ALA A 277 22.43 -34.02 -4.61
N TYR A 278 21.55 -33.09 -5.01
CA TYR A 278 21.55 -31.71 -4.54
C TYR A 278 20.36 -31.46 -3.61
N THR A 279 20.65 -31.35 -2.32
CA THR A 279 19.66 -31.10 -1.26
C THR A 279 20.05 -29.90 -0.42
N TRP A 280 19.05 -29.17 0.04
CA TRP A 280 19.16 -28.15 1.08
C TRP A 280 17.75 -27.88 1.60
N THR A 281 17.58 -27.75 2.92
CA THR A 281 16.28 -27.53 3.56
C THR A 281 16.26 -26.21 4.31
N LEU A 282 15.11 -25.51 4.25
CA LEU A 282 14.95 -24.26 4.96
C LEU A 282 14.89 -24.52 6.48
N PRO A 283 15.76 -23.89 7.29
CA PRO A 283 15.76 -24.09 8.73
C PRO A 283 14.43 -23.66 9.36
N THR A 284 13.86 -24.50 10.22
CA THR A 284 12.73 -24.19 11.09
C THR A 284 13.21 -23.96 12.52
N ASN A 285 12.36 -23.37 13.39
CA ASN A 285 12.67 -23.19 14.81
C ASN A 285 13.02 -24.49 15.55
N SER A 286 12.65 -25.66 15.01
CA SER A 286 12.94 -26.98 15.57
C SER A 286 14.18 -27.66 14.96
N THR A 287 14.86 -27.04 14.00
CA THR A 287 16.01 -27.65 13.31
C THR A 287 17.26 -27.61 14.19
N ARG A 288 17.75 -28.77 14.63
CA ARG A 288 19.06 -28.90 15.29
C ARG A 288 20.16 -28.90 14.22
N ASN A 289 21.16 -28.03 14.38
CA ASN A 289 22.32 -27.86 13.48
C ASN A 289 21.94 -27.72 11.99
N PRO A 290 21.30 -26.61 11.58
CA PRO A 290 20.97 -26.38 10.18
C PRO A 290 22.22 -26.31 9.30
N GLU A 291 22.17 -26.97 8.12
CA GLU A 291 23.19 -26.80 7.08
C GLU A 291 23.32 -25.32 6.71
N PRO A 292 24.54 -24.74 6.70
CA PRO A 292 24.75 -23.37 6.26
C PRO A 292 24.18 -23.12 4.86
N PHE A 293 23.80 -21.87 4.58
CA PHE A 293 23.41 -21.51 3.22
C PHE A 293 24.66 -21.62 2.32
N PRO A 294 24.60 -22.33 1.17
CA PRO A 294 25.78 -22.58 0.35
C PRO A 294 26.27 -21.29 -0.31
N GLU A 295 27.60 -21.15 -0.37
CA GLU A 295 28.26 -20.05 -1.07
C GLU A 295 28.69 -20.47 -2.48
N LEU A 296 28.55 -19.59 -3.47
CA LEU A 296 29.13 -19.79 -4.80
C LEU A 296 30.62 -19.46 -4.76
N VAL A 297 31.46 -20.47 -4.97
CA VAL A 297 32.93 -20.34 -4.91
C VAL A 297 33.40 -19.40 -6.03
N GLY A 298 34.21 -18.40 -5.68
CA GLY A 298 34.75 -17.42 -6.62
C GLY A 298 33.86 -16.20 -6.90
N TYR A 299 32.63 -16.15 -6.36
CA TYR A 299 31.76 -14.99 -6.50
C TYR A 299 32.30 -13.81 -5.69
N THR A 300 32.57 -12.69 -6.36
CA THR A 300 33.20 -11.51 -5.74
C THR A 300 32.21 -10.58 -5.03
N GLY A 301 30.91 -10.78 -5.20
CA GLY A 301 29.88 -9.92 -4.61
C GLY A 301 29.43 -8.77 -5.51
N LEU A 302 28.39 -8.06 -5.05
CA LEU A 302 28.04 -6.74 -5.56
C LEU A 302 29.12 -5.73 -5.20
N ARG A 303 29.52 -4.88 -6.15
CA ARG A 303 30.31 -3.69 -5.83
C ARG A 303 29.38 -2.66 -5.22
N ASP A 304 29.29 -2.60 -3.90
CA ASP A 304 28.71 -1.46 -3.19
C ASP A 304 29.75 -1.02 -2.16
N THR A 305 30.58 -0.04 -2.53
CA THR A 305 31.85 0.35 -1.88
C THR A 305 31.77 0.82 -0.43
N VAL A 306 30.69 0.51 0.28
CA VAL A 306 30.70 0.62 1.73
C VAL A 306 30.16 -0.62 2.45
N LYS A 307 31.11 -1.44 2.92
CA LYS A 307 30.90 -2.40 4.01
C LYS A 307 30.33 -1.69 5.23
N SER A 308 29.36 -2.29 5.92
CA SER A 308 28.61 -1.94 7.16
C SER A 308 28.75 -0.55 7.83
N ASN A 309 29.91 0.11 7.82
CA ASN A 309 30.17 1.43 8.37
C ASN A 309 29.35 2.56 7.70
N ALA A 310 29.15 2.63 6.38
CA ALA A 310 28.31 3.71 5.80
C ALA A 310 26.83 3.55 6.11
N ARG A 311 26.36 2.34 6.44
CA ARG A 311 25.01 2.18 6.95
C ARG A 311 24.90 2.95 8.26
N HIS A 312 25.82 2.72 9.19
CA HIS A 312 25.89 3.47 10.44
C HIS A 312 26.16 4.97 10.21
N GLU A 313 26.98 5.36 9.23
CA GLU A 313 27.22 6.78 8.92
C GLU A 313 25.99 7.47 8.31
N THR A 314 25.25 6.77 7.44
CA THR A 314 24.00 7.26 6.85
C THR A 314 22.94 7.39 7.93
N GLU A 315 22.75 6.35 8.75
CA GLU A 315 21.84 6.37 9.91
C GLU A 315 22.22 7.52 10.87
N ALA A 316 23.51 7.66 11.21
CA ALA A 316 23.99 8.74 12.06
C ALA A 316 23.81 10.13 11.42
N ARG A 317 23.97 10.27 10.09
CA ARG A 317 23.67 11.51 9.37
C ARG A 317 22.19 11.85 9.47
N LEU A 318 21.30 10.87 9.26
CA LEU A 318 19.86 11.07 9.28
C LEU A 318 19.35 11.44 10.68
N VAL A 319 19.95 10.86 11.73
CA VAL A 319 19.70 11.28 13.12
C VAL A 319 20.14 12.72 13.33
N ARG A 320 21.36 13.09 12.92
CA ARG A 320 21.84 14.48 13.01
C ARG A 320 20.96 15.47 12.23
N ASP A 321 20.50 15.09 11.03
CA ASP A 321 19.61 15.91 10.22
C ASP A 321 18.27 16.15 10.94
N ALA A 322 17.74 15.12 11.60
CA ALA A 322 16.50 15.22 12.37
C ALA A 322 16.69 16.06 13.65
N GLU A 323 17.82 15.91 14.35
CA GLU A 323 18.19 16.74 15.51
C GLU A 323 18.39 18.21 15.12
N ALA A 324 19.04 18.47 13.99
CA ALA A 324 19.19 19.81 13.45
C ALA A 324 17.82 20.44 13.13
N ALA A 325 16.92 19.67 12.51
CA ALA A 325 15.56 20.14 12.21
C ALA A 325 14.70 20.38 13.47
N LEU A 326 14.99 19.71 14.59
CA LEU A 326 14.36 20.00 15.90
C LEU A 326 14.85 21.32 16.51
N GLN A 327 16.11 21.70 16.26
CA GLN A 327 16.72 22.90 16.82
C GLN A 327 16.47 24.13 15.94
N ASP A 328 16.52 23.94 14.62
CA ASP A 328 16.34 24.97 13.60
C ASP A 328 15.34 24.48 12.53
N PRO A 329 14.08 24.97 12.57
CA PRO A 329 13.06 24.60 11.60
C PRO A 329 13.38 25.01 10.16
N THR A 330 14.33 25.93 9.93
CA THR A 330 14.70 26.34 8.57
C THR A 330 15.43 25.25 7.80
N VAL A 331 16.05 24.29 8.51
CA VAL A 331 16.66 23.08 7.94
C VAL A 331 15.62 22.27 7.16
N CYS A 332 14.39 22.24 7.67
CA CYS A 332 13.26 21.57 7.06
C CYS A 332 12.04 22.52 7.00
N ALA A 333 12.19 23.61 6.25
CA ALA A 333 11.21 24.69 6.21
C ALA A 333 9.81 24.20 5.81
N MET A 334 8.80 24.64 6.57
CA MET A 334 7.38 24.38 6.30
C MET A 334 6.63 25.68 6.09
N THR A 335 5.93 25.79 4.96
CA THR A 335 5.14 26.96 4.55
C THR A 335 3.75 26.51 4.13
N ILE A 336 2.72 27.32 4.39
CA ILE A 336 1.39 27.11 3.79
C ILE A 336 1.37 27.92 2.50
N GLU A 337 1.12 27.26 1.38
CA GLU A 337 1.19 27.87 0.05
C GLU A 337 -0.13 27.65 -0.70
N THR A 338 -0.53 28.67 -1.46
CA THR A 338 -1.61 28.55 -2.45
C THR A 338 -0.99 27.98 -3.72
N ILE A 339 -1.36 26.75 -4.05
CA ILE A 339 -0.87 26.05 -5.23
C ILE A 339 -1.86 26.27 -6.35
N THR A 340 -1.52 27.16 -7.29
CA THR A 340 -2.25 27.35 -8.55
C THR A 340 -1.88 26.28 -9.58
N PRO A 341 -2.60 26.13 -10.70
CA PRO A 341 -2.18 25.25 -11.78
C PRO A 341 -0.75 25.52 -12.26
N GLU A 342 -0.34 26.77 -12.38
CA GLU A 342 1.00 27.15 -12.82
C GLU A 342 2.06 26.68 -11.81
N VAL A 343 1.84 26.92 -10.51
CA VAL A 343 2.72 26.44 -9.43
C VAL A 343 2.75 24.91 -9.40
N ALA A 344 1.62 24.26 -9.67
CA ALA A 344 1.54 22.81 -9.70
C ALA A 344 2.36 22.20 -10.84
N GLU A 345 2.36 22.82 -12.02
CA GLU A 345 3.20 22.47 -13.16
C GLU A 345 4.68 22.61 -12.81
N ASP A 346 5.07 23.76 -12.24
CA ASP A 346 6.44 24.01 -11.79
C ASP A 346 6.90 22.96 -10.78
N TYR A 347 6.05 22.60 -9.81
CA TYR A 347 6.39 21.61 -8.78
C TYR A 347 6.52 20.20 -9.37
N LEU A 348 5.70 19.87 -10.37
CA LEU A 348 5.76 18.60 -11.07
C LEU A 348 6.98 18.50 -12.00
N ALA A 349 7.60 19.60 -12.42
CA ALA A 349 8.87 19.56 -13.16
C ALA A 349 10.01 18.92 -12.33
N PHE A 350 9.93 18.99 -10.99
CA PHE A 350 10.87 18.35 -10.07
C PHE A 350 10.51 16.89 -9.73
N ASN A 351 9.47 16.33 -10.38
CA ASN A 351 8.95 15.00 -10.11
C ASN A 351 9.81 13.89 -10.73
N ARG A 352 10.87 13.48 -10.02
CA ARG A 352 11.80 12.43 -10.48
C ARG A 352 11.64 11.16 -9.66
N GLY A 353 11.40 10.02 -10.32
CA GLY A 353 11.39 8.70 -9.67
C GLY A 353 10.18 8.40 -8.78
N ASN A 354 9.16 9.25 -8.77
CA ASN A 354 7.87 8.96 -8.14
C ASN A 354 7.08 7.97 -8.99
N ARG A 355 6.24 7.17 -8.33
CA ARG A 355 5.41 6.16 -8.99
C ARG A 355 4.51 6.73 -10.09
N ASN A 356 4.07 5.86 -10.99
CA ASN A 356 3.00 6.19 -11.93
C ASN A 356 1.75 6.71 -11.21
N ILE A 357 1.17 7.78 -11.76
CA ILE A 357 -0.05 8.39 -11.25
C ILE A 357 -1.22 7.40 -11.43
N VAL A 358 -2.13 7.41 -10.46
CA VAL A 358 -3.37 6.64 -10.55
C VAL A 358 -4.46 7.62 -10.97
N GLN A 359 -4.79 7.64 -12.26
CA GLN A 359 -5.68 8.65 -12.82
C GLN A 359 -7.04 8.72 -12.12
N SER A 360 -7.59 7.57 -11.69
CA SER A 360 -8.86 7.56 -10.95
C SER A 360 -8.79 8.24 -9.58
N HIS A 361 -7.61 8.34 -8.95
CA HIS A 361 -7.44 9.07 -7.70
C HIS A 361 -7.29 10.57 -7.97
N VAL A 362 -6.55 10.94 -9.03
CA VAL A 362 -6.41 12.33 -9.46
C VAL A 362 -7.77 12.89 -9.86
N ALA A 363 -8.51 12.20 -10.71
CA ALA A 363 -9.86 12.61 -11.12
C ALA A 363 -10.83 12.74 -9.92
N ALA A 364 -10.70 11.89 -8.90
CA ALA A 364 -11.50 12.01 -7.69
C ALA A 364 -11.15 13.30 -6.91
N MET A 365 -9.86 13.56 -6.67
CA MET A 365 -9.41 14.80 -6.03
C MET A 365 -9.78 16.03 -6.87
N ALA A 366 -9.64 15.97 -8.19
CA ALA A 366 -9.96 17.06 -9.09
C ALA A 366 -11.46 17.41 -9.07
N ARG A 367 -12.35 16.40 -8.94
CA ARG A 367 -13.78 16.64 -8.70
C ARG A 367 -14.04 17.31 -7.36
N ASP A 368 -13.39 16.86 -6.29
CA ASP A 368 -13.52 17.49 -4.97
C ASP A 368 -13.02 18.95 -5.00
N ILE A 369 -11.90 19.22 -5.68
CA ILE A 369 -11.38 20.58 -5.89
C ILE A 369 -12.37 21.42 -6.71
N GLY A 370 -12.74 20.95 -7.90
CA GLY A 370 -13.63 21.66 -8.82
C GLY A 370 -15.00 22.01 -8.23
N ASN A 371 -15.51 21.17 -7.32
CA ASN A 371 -16.78 21.38 -6.62
C ASN A 371 -16.66 22.19 -5.32
N GLY A 372 -15.47 22.72 -5.00
CA GLY A 372 -15.21 23.45 -3.75
C GLY A 372 -15.31 22.59 -2.49
N GLN A 373 -15.25 21.27 -2.65
CA GLN A 373 -15.33 20.29 -1.55
C GLN A 373 -13.94 19.91 -0.99
N TRP A 374 -12.88 20.51 -1.55
CA TRP A 374 -11.52 20.30 -1.06
C TRP A 374 -11.31 20.94 0.31
N MET A 375 -11.00 20.11 1.30
CA MET A 375 -10.64 20.53 2.66
C MET A 375 -9.11 20.62 2.83
N PHE A 376 -8.65 21.62 3.59
CA PHE A 376 -7.24 21.86 3.90
C PHE A 376 -6.53 20.58 4.37
N ASN A 377 -5.51 20.14 3.63
CA ASN A 377 -4.82 18.89 3.92
C ASN A 377 -3.52 19.16 4.71
N ALA A 378 -3.46 18.63 5.93
CA ALA A 378 -2.31 18.76 6.83
C ALA A 378 -1.10 17.88 6.45
N GLN A 379 -1.23 16.95 5.49
CA GLN A 379 -0.06 16.26 4.94
C GLN A 379 0.67 17.19 3.97
N PRO A 380 1.97 17.43 4.12
CA PRO A 380 2.68 18.35 3.24
C PRO A 380 2.95 17.78 1.84
N ILE A 381 3.11 18.66 0.86
CA ILE A 381 3.90 18.42 -0.36
C ILE A 381 5.37 18.50 0.05
N CYS A 382 6.16 17.49 -0.30
CA CYS A 382 7.50 17.35 0.25
C CYS A 382 8.55 17.46 -0.84
N PHE A 383 9.59 18.26 -0.60
CA PHE A 383 10.78 18.37 -1.43
C PHE A 383 12.03 17.96 -0.65
N SER A 384 12.95 17.30 -1.34
CA SER A 384 14.27 17.01 -0.78
C SER A 384 15.14 18.26 -0.73
N ARG A 385 16.29 18.17 -0.05
CA ARG A 385 17.34 19.21 -0.07
C ARG A 385 17.87 19.55 -1.47
N CYS A 386 17.80 18.61 -2.42
CA CYS A 386 18.21 18.87 -3.81
C CYS A 386 17.06 19.39 -4.69
N GLY A 387 15.89 19.64 -4.10
CA GLY A 387 14.70 20.14 -4.81
C GLY A 387 13.86 19.04 -5.47
N ARG A 388 14.18 17.75 -5.30
CA ARG A 388 13.37 16.66 -5.85
C ARG A 388 12.02 16.60 -5.15
N LEU A 389 10.92 16.46 -5.90
CA LEU A 389 9.59 16.22 -5.34
C LEU A 389 9.50 14.81 -4.74
N LEU A 390 9.43 14.71 -3.42
CA LEU A 390 9.35 13.46 -2.67
C LEU A 390 7.91 13.01 -2.41
N ASN A 391 6.96 13.94 -2.34
CA ASN A 391 5.55 13.63 -2.07
C ASN A 391 4.63 14.75 -2.60
N GLY A 392 3.40 14.40 -2.99
CA GLY A 392 2.39 15.38 -3.43
C GLY A 392 1.95 15.27 -4.88
N GLN A 393 2.55 14.36 -5.68
CA GLN A 393 2.28 14.23 -7.12
C GLN A 393 0.79 14.16 -7.48
N HIS A 394 -0.04 13.42 -6.73
CA HIS A 394 -1.46 13.23 -7.00
C HIS A 394 -2.26 14.52 -6.78
N ARG A 395 -1.90 15.29 -5.74
CA ARG A 395 -2.54 16.56 -5.42
C ARG A 395 -2.17 17.64 -6.42
N LEU A 396 -0.89 17.73 -6.78
CA LEU A 396 -0.43 18.62 -7.84
C LEU A 396 -1.12 18.33 -9.17
N SER A 397 -1.21 17.05 -9.55
CA SER A 397 -1.91 16.64 -10.77
C SER A 397 -3.40 16.95 -10.71
N ALA A 398 -4.02 16.87 -9.53
CA ALA A 398 -5.44 17.17 -9.35
C ALA A 398 -5.73 18.66 -9.46
N VAL A 399 -4.82 19.53 -8.99
CA VAL A 399 -4.89 20.99 -9.19
C VAL A 399 -4.83 21.32 -10.69
N LEU A 400 -3.91 20.69 -11.42
CA LEU A 400 -3.84 20.85 -12.89
C LEU A 400 -5.12 20.39 -13.59
N GLU A 401 -5.65 19.22 -13.21
CA GLU A 401 -6.87 18.67 -13.83
C GLU A 401 -8.13 19.47 -13.47
N ALA A 402 -8.22 20.02 -12.25
CA ALA A 402 -9.35 20.85 -11.81
C ALA A 402 -9.29 22.29 -12.33
N GLY A 403 -8.10 22.81 -12.65
CA GLY A 403 -7.90 24.19 -13.05
C GLY A 403 -8.16 25.21 -11.92
N GLN A 404 -8.15 24.77 -10.66
CA GLN A 404 -8.45 25.61 -9.49
C GLN A 404 -7.39 25.45 -8.40
N PRO A 405 -7.02 26.53 -7.69
CA PRO A 405 -5.98 26.50 -6.68
C PRO A 405 -6.41 25.81 -5.39
N ILE A 406 -5.44 25.28 -4.63
CA ILE A 406 -5.67 24.76 -3.27
C ILE A 406 -4.64 25.34 -2.27
N GLU A 407 -5.03 25.48 -1.01
CA GLU A 407 -4.07 25.71 0.09
C GLU A 407 -3.51 24.37 0.59
N VAL A 408 -2.18 24.27 0.69
CA VAL A 408 -1.50 23.08 1.21
C VAL A 408 -0.21 23.45 1.94
N VAL A 409 0.21 22.61 2.86
CA VAL A 409 1.55 22.72 3.46
C VAL A 409 2.60 22.25 2.47
N VAL A 410 3.70 22.97 2.34
CA VAL A 410 4.88 22.56 1.59
C VAL A 410 6.06 22.48 2.54
N MET A 411 6.73 21.33 2.56
CA MET A 411 7.91 21.05 3.36
C MET A 411 9.12 20.86 2.43
N ARG A 412 10.17 21.64 2.64
CA ARG A 412 11.41 21.58 1.85
C ARG A 412 12.59 21.19 2.74
N GLY A 413 13.69 20.74 2.13
CA GLY A 413 14.91 20.43 2.88
C GLY A 413 14.96 19.03 3.49
N LEU A 414 14.09 18.11 3.07
CA LEU A 414 14.12 16.73 3.59
C LEU A 414 15.32 15.94 3.02
N PRO A 415 15.86 14.96 3.77
CA PRO A 415 16.81 14.00 3.22
C PRO A 415 16.18 13.18 2.08
N GLU A 416 16.97 12.76 1.08
CA GLU A 416 16.48 11.91 -0.04
C GLU A 416 15.91 10.58 0.48
N GLU A 417 16.49 10.06 1.55
CA GLU A 417 16.12 8.82 2.23
C GLU A 417 14.71 8.87 2.81
N ALA A 418 14.14 10.07 3.02
CA ALA A 418 12.74 10.23 3.38
C ALA A 418 11.82 9.54 2.38
N PHE A 419 12.21 9.51 1.09
CA PHE A 419 11.47 8.85 0.02
C PHE A 419 11.17 7.36 0.32
N GLU A 420 12.06 6.67 1.01
CA GLU A 420 11.99 5.23 1.30
C GLU A 420 10.98 4.91 2.42
N THR A 421 10.61 5.90 3.24
CA THR A 421 9.85 5.69 4.47
C THR A 421 8.33 5.87 4.31
N TYR A 422 7.86 6.46 3.21
CA TYR A 422 6.44 6.69 2.93
C TYR A 422 5.62 5.38 2.81
N ASP A 423 6.27 4.23 2.60
CA ASP A 423 5.63 2.97 2.21
C ASP A 423 5.13 2.08 3.36
N LYS A 424 5.34 2.52 4.60
CA LYS A 424 5.04 1.72 5.78
C LYS A 424 3.59 1.88 6.25
N GLN A 425 2.79 2.77 5.65
CA GLN A 425 1.39 3.00 6.04
C GLN A 425 0.46 1.86 5.63
N ALA A 426 -0.47 1.51 6.53
CA ALA A 426 -1.59 0.64 6.22
C ALA A 426 -2.66 1.42 5.46
N LYS A 427 -3.36 0.77 4.52
CA LYS A 427 -4.53 1.37 3.87
C LYS A 427 -5.56 1.75 4.93
N LYS A 428 -5.93 3.03 5.02
CA LYS A 428 -7.10 3.47 5.78
C LYS A 428 -8.34 3.11 4.96
N ALA A 429 -9.33 2.48 5.59
CA ALA A 429 -10.67 2.42 5.02
C ALA A 429 -11.28 3.84 5.06
N PRO A 430 -12.14 4.22 4.11
CA PRO A 430 -12.87 5.48 4.21
C PRO A 430 -13.62 5.51 5.55
N VAL A 431 -13.38 6.56 6.32
CA VAL A 431 -14.11 6.82 7.58
C VAL A 431 -15.50 7.28 7.17
N VAL A 432 -16.54 6.70 7.75
CA VAL A 432 -17.91 7.21 7.66
C VAL A 432 -18.22 7.73 9.05
N ASP A 433 -18.66 8.99 9.11
CA ASP A 433 -18.69 9.87 10.28
C ASP A 433 -19.26 9.25 11.58
N GLU A 434 -18.98 9.90 12.71
CA GLU A 434 -19.43 9.51 14.06
C GLU A 434 -20.95 9.64 14.24
N MET A 435 -21.62 10.49 13.45
CA MET A 435 -23.10 10.56 13.36
C MET A 435 -23.79 9.22 13.00
N PHE A 436 -23.01 8.21 12.62
CA PHE A 436 -23.51 6.90 12.18
C PHE A 436 -23.14 5.75 13.13
N ASP A 437 -22.53 5.99 14.29
CA ASP A 437 -22.16 4.95 15.27
C ASP A 437 -23.37 4.24 15.92
N ASP A 438 -24.57 4.83 15.88
CA ASP A 438 -25.79 4.24 16.45
C ASP A 438 -26.39 3.08 15.63
N PHE A 439 -25.91 2.80 14.41
CA PHE A 439 -26.59 1.88 13.50
C PHE A 439 -25.63 0.90 12.81
N GLY A 440 -25.50 -0.30 13.38
CA GLY A 440 -24.49 -1.33 13.10
C GLY A 440 -24.37 -1.96 11.69
N ASP A 441 -24.58 -1.23 10.59
CA ASP A 441 -24.41 -1.73 9.20
C ASP A 441 -23.66 -0.74 8.26
N LYS A 442 -22.70 0.05 8.77
CA LYS A 442 -21.93 1.08 7.99
C LYS A 442 -21.36 0.57 6.66
N ALA A 443 -20.82 -0.65 6.66
CA ALA A 443 -20.19 -1.25 5.47
C ALA A 443 -21.22 -1.52 4.35
N LEU A 444 -22.43 -1.93 4.69
CA LEU A 444 -23.50 -2.19 3.73
C LEU A 444 -23.97 -0.88 3.09
N VAL A 445 -24.28 0.13 3.92
CA VAL A 445 -24.76 1.44 3.45
C VAL A 445 -23.73 2.09 2.53
N SER A 446 -22.45 2.08 2.92
CA SER A 446 -21.36 2.60 2.08
C SER A 446 -21.26 1.85 0.75
N ALA A 447 -21.34 0.52 0.78
CA ALA A 447 -21.27 -0.29 -0.44
C ALA A 447 -22.45 -0.01 -1.39
N THR A 448 -23.66 0.18 -0.84
CA THR A 448 -24.85 0.53 -1.61
C THR A 448 -24.77 1.94 -2.18
N ALA A 449 -24.31 2.93 -1.40
CA ALA A 449 -24.10 4.29 -1.87
C ALA A 449 -23.11 4.34 -3.05
N VAL A 450 -22.04 3.54 -2.98
CA VAL A 450 -21.08 3.38 -4.09
C VAL A 450 -21.71 2.73 -5.33
N ILE A 451 -22.71 1.86 -5.18
CA ILE A 451 -23.47 1.30 -6.31
C ILE A 451 -24.37 2.38 -6.94
N LEU A 452 -25.11 3.12 -6.11
CA LEU A 452 -25.97 4.21 -6.56
C LEU A 452 -25.15 5.24 -7.32
N TRP A 453 -24.06 5.72 -6.74
CA TRP A 453 -23.15 6.65 -7.42
C TRP A 453 -22.67 6.09 -8.76
N ARG A 454 -22.20 4.83 -8.80
CA ARG A 454 -21.68 4.22 -10.03
C ARG A 454 -22.70 4.12 -11.16
N ARG A 455 -23.98 3.95 -10.82
CA ARG A 455 -25.07 3.74 -11.79
C ARG A 455 -25.84 5.01 -12.12
N GLU A 456 -25.85 6.00 -11.24
CA GLU A 456 -26.70 7.19 -11.39
C GLU A 456 -25.91 8.50 -11.45
N LEU A 457 -24.75 8.60 -10.81
CA LEU A 457 -24.01 9.87 -10.65
C LEU A 457 -22.62 9.87 -11.28
N LYS A 458 -22.11 8.70 -11.69
CA LYS A 458 -20.77 8.57 -12.28
C LYS A 458 -20.66 9.43 -13.54
N PRO A 459 -19.62 10.30 -13.64
CA PRO A 459 -19.41 11.12 -14.82
C PRO A 459 -19.36 10.33 -16.13
N VAL A 460 -20.02 10.85 -17.16
CA VAL A 460 -20.01 10.28 -18.52
C VAL A 460 -18.58 10.31 -19.07
N GLY A 461 -18.18 9.26 -19.79
CA GLY A 461 -16.82 9.15 -20.35
C GLY A 461 -15.74 8.67 -19.39
N GLN A 462 -16.06 8.45 -18.10
CA GLN A 462 -15.10 7.94 -17.10
C GLN A 462 -15.47 6.53 -16.58
N PRO A 463 -15.27 5.46 -17.36
CA PRO A 463 -15.74 4.11 -16.99
C PRO A 463 -15.14 3.59 -15.68
N ASN A 464 -13.88 3.96 -15.40
CA ASN A 464 -13.10 3.52 -14.23
C ASN A 464 -13.14 4.49 -13.05
N ALA A 465 -13.95 5.56 -13.11
CA ALA A 465 -14.07 6.51 -12.00
C ALA A 465 -14.62 5.84 -10.74
N ARG A 466 -14.12 6.31 -9.60
CA ARG A 466 -14.56 5.88 -8.26
C ARG A 466 -15.14 7.09 -7.54
N PRO A 467 -16.15 6.90 -6.67
CA PRO A 467 -16.67 8.00 -5.87
C PRO A 467 -15.64 8.48 -4.86
N THR A 468 -15.62 9.78 -4.59
CA THR A 468 -14.92 10.40 -3.47
C THR A 468 -15.65 10.08 -2.16
N ALA A 469 -14.99 10.27 -1.02
CA ALA A 469 -15.65 10.04 0.26
C ALA A 469 -16.80 11.04 0.49
N THR A 470 -16.65 12.27 0.01
CA THR A 470 -17.69 13.30 0.00
C THR A 470 -18.86 12.87 -0.87
N GLU A 471 -18.64 12.40 -2.10
CA GLU A 471 -19.70 11.89 -2.98
C GLU A 471 -20.46 10.70 -2.34
N VAL A 472 -19.76 9.81 -1.64
CA VAL A 472 -20.42 8.72 -0.89
C VAL A 472 -21.26 9.28 0.26
N ARG A 473 -20.74 10.26 1.01
CA ARG A 473 -21.47 10.92 2.10
C ARG A 473 -22.73 11.61 1.58
N ASP A 474 -22.62 12.36 0.50
CA ASP A 474 -23.73 13.09 -0.12
C ASP A 474 -24.83 12.14 -0.59
N VAL A 475 -24.44 11.00 -1.18
CA VAL A 475 -25.39 9.95 -1.55
C VAL A 475 -26.12 9.41 -0.31
N ILE A 476 -25.41 9.15 0.79
CA ILE A 476 -26.03 8.63 2.01
C ILE A 476 -27.00 9.65 2.61
N SER A 477 -26.57 10.91 2.72
CA SER A 477 -27.37 12.01 3.27
C SER A 477 -28.61 12.32 2.43
N SER A 478 -28.48 12.27 1.10
CA SER A 478 -29.58 12.55 0.16
C SER A 478 -30.53 11.36 -0.03
N HIS A 479 -30.12 10.15 0.40
CA HIS A 479 -30.90 8.92 0.21
C HIS A 479 -31.01 8.10 1.50
N PRO A 480 -31.61 8.65 2.59
CA PRO A 480 -31.73 7.95 3.87
C PRO A 480 -32.56 6.65 3.76
N GLU A 481 -33.43 6.54 2.75
CA GLU A 481 -34.23 5.35 2.46
C GLU A 481 -33.39 4.09 2.20
N LEU A 482 -32.14 4.23 1.70
CA LEU A 482 -31.21 3.10 1.54
C LEU A 482 -30.99 2.38 2.88
N MET A 483 -31.02 3.11 3.99
CA MET A 483 -30.82 2.56 5.33
C MET A 483 -32.02 1.78 5.85
N ARG A 484 -33.24 2.10 5.38
CA ARG A 484 -34.47 1.41 5.79
C ARG A 484 -34.55 -0.01 5.20
N LEU A 485 -33.89 -0.23 4.07
CA LEU A 485 -33.85 -1.50 3.35
C LEU A 485 -32.83 -2.52 3.90
N ARG A 486 -32.10 -2.19 4.97
CA ARG A 486 -31.16 -3.12 5.63
C ARG A 486 -31.84 -4.40 6.10
N GLY A 487 -33.08 -4.29 6.63
CA GLY A 487 -33.85 -5.43 7.13
C GLY A 487 -34.16 -6.43 6.02
N PHE A 488 -34.62 -5.92 4.88
CA PHE A 488 -34.85 -6.71 3.67
C PHE A 488 -33.57 -7.43 3.22
N ALA A 489 -32.44 -6.71 3.13
CA ALA A 489 -31.18 -7.30 2.66
C ALA A 489 -30.64 -8.42 3.56
N ARG A 490 -30.87 -8.35 4.89
CA ARG A 490 -30.50 -9.42 5.82
C ARG A 490 -31.29 -10.71 5.56
N LYS A 491 -32.58 -10.59 5.27
CA LYS A 491 -33.44 -11.73 4.92
C LYS A 491 -33.09 -12.33 3.55
N MET A 492 -32.59 -11.48 2.64
CA MET A 492 -32.21 -11.88 1.28
C MET A 492 -30.76 -12.39 1.13
N VAL A 493 -29.99 -12.52 2.21
CA VAL A 493 -28.55 -12.89 2.17
C VAL A 493 -28.27 -14.23 1.48
N ARG A 494 -29.25 -15.15 1.45
CA ARG A 494 -29.14 -16.44 0.76
C ARG A 494 -29.22 -16.32 -0.76
N TYR A 495 -29.85 -15.26 -1.28
CA TYR A 495 -30.11 -15.04 -2.70
C TYR A 495 -29.06 -14.13 -3.37
N GLY A 496 -28.20 -13.46 -2.61
CA GLY A 496 -27.13 -12.69 -3.22
C GLY A 496 -26.45 -11.71 -2.27
N ARG A 497 -25.71 -10.77 -2.84
CA ARG A 497 -24.94 -9.78 -2.09
C ARG A 497 -25.88 -8.73 -1.52
N SER A 498 -25.80 -8.48 -0.22
CA SER A 498 -26.71 -7.55 0.47
C SER A 498 -26.75 -6.16 -0.16
N SER A 499 -25.62 -5.61 -0.62
CA SER A 499 -25.59 -4.29 -1.27
C SER A 499 -26.28 -4.24 -2.63
N ALA A 500 -26.29 -5.36 -3.38
CA ALA A 500 -27.08 -5.47 -4.60
C ALA A 500 -28.58 -5.52 -4.29
N MET A 501 -28.97 -6.27 -3.25
CA MET A 501 -30.37 -6.36 -2.79
C MET A 501 -30.92 -5.01 -2.33
N VAL A 502 -30.15 -4.26 -1.51
CA VAL A 502 -30.56 -2.92 -1.05
C VAL A 502 -30.76 -1.98 -2.23
N TYR A 503 -29.77 -1.89 -3.13
CA TYR A 503 -29.87 -0.96 -4.27
C TYR A 503 -31.04 -1.32 -5.20
N ALA A 504 -31.22 -2.60 -5.53
CA ALA A 504 -32.32 -3.02 -6.39
C ALA A 504 -33.69 -2.78 -5.73
N ALA A 505 -33.85 -3.10 -4.45
CA ALA A 505 -35.07 -2.80 -3.70
C ALA A 505 -35.37 -1.29 -3.65
N TYR A 506 -34.34 -0.48 -3.45
CA TYR A 506 -34.46 0.98 -3.48
C TYR A 506 -34.96 1.48 -4.84
N ARG A 507 -34.41 0.96 -5.94
CA ARG A 507 -34.85 1.30 -7.29
C ARG A 507 -36.29 0.86 -7.57
N VAL A 508 -36.69 -0.31 -7.09
CA VAL A 508 -38.05 -0.84 -7.20
C VAL A 508 -39.04 0.07 -6.49
N LEU A 509 -38.76 0.42 -5.22
CA LEU A 509 -39.65 1.29 -4.43
C LEU A 509 -39.70 2.71 -4.96
N ARG A 510 -38.59 3.24 -5.49
CA ARG A 510 -38.55 4.57 -6.10
C ARG A 510 -39.34 4.64 -7.42
N ASP A 511 -39.44 3.53 -8.14
CA ASP A 511 -40.15 3.44 -9.42
C ASP A 511 -41.67 3.32 -9.25
N ASP A 512 -42.15 2.46 -8.34
CA ASP A 512 -43.57 2.36 -7.94
C ASP A 512 -43.65 1.86 -6.49
N PRO A 513 -43.91 2.72 -5.48
CA PRO A 513 -43.90 2.33 -4.08
C PRO A 513 -44.91 1.23 -3.74
N ALA A 514 -46.13 1.32 -4.29
CA ALA A 514 -47.22 0.41 -3.95
C ALA A 514 -46.99 -0.98 -4.54
N ARG A 515 -46.70 -1.07 -5.84
CA ARG A 515 -46.40 -2.36 -6.48
C ARG A 515 -45.02 -2.88 -6.08
N GLY A 516 -44.09 -1.98 -5.81
CA GLY A 516 -42.74 -2.30 -5.37
C GLY A 516 -42.74 -3.02 -4.03
N GLN A 517 -43.54 -2.53 -3.06
CA GLN A 517 -43.69 -3.20 -1.78
C GLN A 517 -44.23 -4.62 -1.96
N VAL A 518 -45.28 -4.80 -2.78
CA VAL A 518 -45.85 -6.12 -3.09
C VAL A 518 -44.81 -7.04 -3.74
N PHE A 519 -43.99 -6.52 -4.67
CA PHE A 519 -42.92 -7.28 -5.30
C PHE A 519 -41.86 -7.73 -4.30
N LEU A 520 -41.40 -6.82 -3.43
CA LEU A 520 -40.36 -7.13 -2.43
C LEU A 520 -40.86 -8.09 -1.36
N ASP A 521 -42.11 -7.95 -0.89
CA ASP A 521 -42.71 -8.87 0.09
C ASP A 521 -42.86 -10.30 -0.49
N ARG A 522 -43.28 -10.40 -1.76
CA ARG A 522 -43.35 -11.68 -2.47
C ARG A 522 -41.97 -12.24 -2.77
N LEU A 523 -41.00 -11.39 -3.10
CA LEU A 523 -39.61 -11.80 -3.32
C LEU A 523 -38.96 -12.29 -2.03
N GLU A 524 -39.35 -11.76 -0.88
CA GLU A 524 -38.89 -12.21 0.45
C GLU A 524 -39.53 -13.54 0.84
N THR A 525 -40.87 -13.60 0.83
CA THR A 525 -41.65 -14.71 1.42
C THR A 525 -41.90 -15.88 0.47
N ALA A 526 -41.94 -15.62 -0.85
CA ALA A 526 -42.44 -16.54 -1.87
C ALA A 526 -43.88 -17.07 -1.63
N ALA A 527 -44.67 -16.41 -0.78
CA ALA A 527 -46.01 -16.85 -0.45
C ALA A 527 -47.02 -16.57 -1.59
N ASN A 528 -47.96 -17.48 -1.80
CA ASN A 528 -49.10 -17.34 -2.72
C ASN A 528 -48.71 -17.04 -4.19
N LEU A 529 -47.63 -17.64 -4.68
CA LEU A 529 -47.17 -17.49 -6.07
C LEU A 529 -47.47 -18.77 -6.87
N PRO A 530 -48.15 -18.69 -8.04
CA PRO A 530 -48.38 -19.86 -8.88
C PRO A 530 -47.07 -20.37 -9.48
N ALA A 531 -47.05 -21.64 -9.89
CA ALA A 531 -45.91 -22.23 -10.61
C ALA A 531 -45.58 -21.40 -11.86
N GLY A 532 -44.29 -21.17 -12.08
CA GLY A 532 -43.80 -20.34 -13.20
C GLY A 532 -43.88 -18.83 -12.97
N HIS A 533 -44.36 -18.35 -11.82
CA HIS A 533 -44.39 -16.90 -11.55
C HIS A 533 -42.98 -16.26 -11.63
N VAL A 534 -42.90 -15.06 -12.19
CA VAL A 534 -41.63 -14.34 -12.45
C VAL A 534 -40.74 -14.20 -11.20
N ILE A 535 -41.35 -14.00 -10.03
CA ILE A 535 -40.63 -13.90 -8.75
C ILE A 535 -40.01 -15.23 -8.32
N LEU A 536 -40.67 -16.38 -8.57
CA LEU A 536 -40.10 -17.69 -8.25
C LEU A 536 -38.88 -17.96 -9.14
N ARG A 537 -39.01 -17.71 -10.45
CA ARG A 537 -37.88 -17.81 -11.39
C ARG A 537 -36.74 -16.88 -11.02
N LEU A 538 -37.02 -15.64 -10.57
CA LEU A 538 -36.00 -14.72 -10.08
C LEU A 538 -35.27 -15.30 -8.86
N ARG A 539 -35.98 -15.90 -7.89
CA ARG A 539 -35.36 -16.48 -6.70
C ARG A 539 -34.41 -17.62 -7.06
N ASP A 540 -34.82 -18.52 -7.94
CA ASP A 540 -33.96 -19.61 -8.42
C ASP A 540 -32.73 -19.05 -9.14
N ARG A 541 -32.95 -18.09 -10.04
CA ARG A 541 -31.86 -17.42 -10.77
C ARG A 541 -30.88 -16.70 -9.84
N LEU A 542 -31.36 -16.06 -8.78
CA LEU A 542 -30.53 -15.39 -7.79
C LEU A 542 -29.67 -16.37 -6.98
N ILE A 543 -30.18 -17.57 -6.68
CA ILE A 543 -29.39 -18.64 -6.06
C ILE A 543 -28.21 -19.03 -6.97
N ASP A 544 -28.46 -19.22 -8.26
CA ASP A 544 -27.40 -19.53 -9.24
C ASP A 544 -26.37 -18.40 -9.34
N LEU A 545 -26.85 -17.16 -9.33
CA LEU A 545 -26.04 -15.96 -9.45
C LEU A 545 -25.41 -15.51 -8.14
N ARG A 546 -25.50 -16.29 -7.05
CA ARG A 546 -25.00 -15.88 -5.73
C ARG A 546 -23.51 -15.48 -5.75
N LYS A 547 -22.70 -16.14 -6.59
CA LYS A 547 -21.26 -15.85 -6.78
C LYS A 547 -20.98 -14.77 -7.83
N ALA A 548 -21.96 -14.39 -8.64
CA ALA A 548 -21.83 -13.36 -9.67
C ALA A 548 -21.54 -11.98 -9.05
N ASP A 549 -21.14 -11.03 -9.89
CA ASP A 549 -20.90 -9.66 -9.46
C ASP A 549 -22.20 -8.91 -9.11
N GLN A 550 -22.07 -7.75 -8.47
CA GLN A 550 -23.21 -6.97 -7.99
C GLN A 550 -24.12 -6.47 -9.14
N ASN A 551 -23.55 -6.10 -10.30
CA ASN A 551 -24.35 -5.57 -11.40
C ASN A 551 -25.24 -6.64 -12.01
N THR A 552 -24.69 -7.84 -12.24
CA THR A 552 -25.47 -8.97 -12.77
C THR A 552 -26.68 -9.28 -11.89
N GLN A 553 -26.52 -9.29 -10.56
CA GLN A 553 -27.64 -9.51 -9.63
C GLN A 553 -28.67 -8.37 -9.68
N ILE A 554 -28.21 -7.11 -9.74
CA ILE A 554 -29.11 -5.94 -9.83
C ILE A 554 -29.92 -5.97 -11.12
N ASP A 555 -29.26 -6.23 -12.25
CA ASP A 555 -29.90 -6.21 -13.57
C ASP A 555 -30.99 -7.28 -13.69
N GLU A 556 -30.76 -8.47 -13.13
CA GLU A 556 -31.76 -9.54 -13.07
C GLU A 556 -32.97 -9.16 -12.20
N ILE A 557 -32.76 -8.54 -11.04
CA ILE A 557 -33.86 -8.05 -10.19
C ILE A 557 -34.67 -6.97 -10.92
N LEU A 558 -33.99 -6.01 -11.56
CA LEU A 558 -34.65 -4.91 -12.27
C LEU A 558 -35.38 -5.39 -13.53
N ALA A 559 -34.85 -6.40 -14.23
CA ALA A 559 -35.53 -7.02 -15.37
C ALA A 559 -36.79 -7.78 -14.93
N ALA A 560 -36.71 -8.52 -13.83
CA ALA A 560 -37.88 -9.20 -13.25
C ALA A 560 -38.92 -8.20 -12.74
N TRP A 561 -38.49 -7.11 -12.11
CA TRP A 561 -39.36 -6.00 -11.71
C TRP A 561 -40.08 -5.39 -12.91
N ALA A 562 -39.37 -5.10 -14.01
CA ALA A 562 -39.97 -4.54 -15.22
C ALA A 562 -41.06 -5.45 -15.81
N LYS A 563 -40.89 -6.78 -15.74
CA LYS A 563 -41.91 -7.77 -16.14
C LYS A 563 -43.10 -7.77 -15.17
N PHE A 564 -42.84 -7.84 -13.87
CA PHE A 564 -43.86 -7.83 -12.83
C PHE A 564 -44.73 -6.57 -12.87
N ARG A 565 -44.10 -5.39 -13.06
CA ARG A 565 -44.80 -4.11 -13.15
C ARG A 565 -45.78 -4.04 -14.31
N LYS A 566 -45.44 -4.66 -15.46
CA LYS A 566 -46.33 -4.71 -16.63
C LYS A 566 -47.51 -5.65 -16.41
N ASN A 567 -47.33 -6.73 -15.69
CA ASN A 567 -48.41 -7.67 -15.39
C ASN A 567 -48.11 -8.46 -14.09
N PRO A 568 -48.72 -8.06 -12.96
CA PRO A 568 -48.45 -8.63 -11.64
C PRO A 568 -48.92 -10.07 -11.44
N GLY A 569 -49.67 -10.62 -12.40
CA GLY A 569 -50.32 -11.93 -12.30
C GLY A 569 -49.71 -13.02 -13.19
N ILE A 570 -48.70 -12.75 -14.03
CA ILE A 570 -48.32 -13.75 -15.05
C ILE A 570 -47.48 -14.90 -14.46
N PRO A 571 -47.90 -16.16 -14.67
CA PRO A 571 -46.98 -17.27 -14.86
C PRO A 571 -46.40 -17.18 -16.29
N VAL A 572 -45.29 -16.46 -16.49
CA VAL A 572 -44.55 -16.50 -17.79
C VAL A 572 -43.54 -17.59 -17.68
#